data_AF-A0A9X2B0B4-F1
#
_entry.id   AF-A0A9X2B0B4-F1
#
_cell.length_a   1.000
_cell.length_b   1.000
_cell.length_c   1.000
_cell.angle_alpha   90.00
_cell.angle_beta   90.00
_cell.angle_gamma   90.00
#
_symmetry.space_group_name_H-M   'P 1'
#
loop_
_entity.id
_entity.type
_entity.pdbx_description
1 polymer ?
#
loop_
_entity_poly.entity_id
_entity_poly.type
_entity_poly.pdbx_seq_one_letter_code
_entity_poly.pdbx_strand_id
1 'polypeptide(L)'
;MYKTFQGLDDLQNMVDQAYGVPMTSNCMVPRREVQDLLDEVRTAIPVEMDDAQDVLDHRDGIIANAEDEADTLVRDAEAQRDRILEEARRQADEMVNDAEERAHSTVARAESEADRLVSDARAEYEQTISRAESEAERLVTAGNESYDRSVNEGIAEQQRLVGESEVVRVAEEEARRIVESAHSDSDRLRRECDHYVDSTLAQFEESLTGTLRTVSRDRSALRKGAGVSGVRHGDSAGRDSARRESRGEYRDDYREDYREDRRDGYRD
;
A
#
# COMPACT_ATOMS: atom_id res chain seq x y z
N MET A 1 -91.66 34.91 -56.57
CA MET A 1 -90.63 34.68 -57.62
C MET A 1 -91.18 34.27 -58.99
N TYR A 2 -92.09 33.30 -59.14
CA TYR A 2 -92.56 32.88 -60.48
C TYR A 2 -93.40 33.94 -61.21
N LYS A 3 -94.20 34.76 -60.51
CA LYS A 3 -95.17 35.68 -61.14
C LYS A 3 -94.54 36.92 -61.77
N THR A 4 -93.51 37.48 -61.16
CA THR A 4 -92.83 38.70 -61.64
C THR A 4 -92.07 38.46 -62.93
N PHE A 5 -91.32 37.35 -63.00
CA PHE A 5 -90.62 36.94 -64.20
C PHE A 5 -91.61 36.48 -65.28
N GLN A 6 -92.69 35.79 -64.90
CA GLN A 6 -93.73 35.41 -65.84
C GLN A 6 -94.45 36.62 -66.47
N GLY A 7 -94.76 37.66 -65.69
CA GLY A 7 -95.33 38.90 -66.24
C GLY A 7 -94.39 39.65 -67.18
N LEU A 8 -93.08 39.62 -66.93
CA LEU A 8 -92.06 40.17 -67.83
C LEU A 8 -91.89 39.33 -69.11
N ASP A 9 -91.90 38.00 -68.98
CA ASP A 9 -91.81 37.08 -70.11
C ASP A 9 -93.07 37.16 -70.98
N ASP A 10 -94.26 37.29 -70.39
CA ASP A 10 -95.52 37.48 -71.10
C ASP A 10 -95.55 38.84 -71.82
N LEU A 11 -95.02 39.89 -71.20
CA LEU A 11 -94.85 41.21 -71.83
C LEU A 11 -93.86 41.15 -73.00
N GLN A 12 -92.74 40.45 -72.85
CA GLN A 12 -91.76 40.24 -73.92
C GLN A 12 -92.38 39.45 -75.08
N ASN A 13 -93.06 38.33 -74.78
CA ASN A 13 -93.76 37.52 -75.79
C ASN A 13 -94.82 38.33 -76.54
N MET A 14 -95.54 39.22 -75.85
CA MET A 14 -96.53 40.10 -76.46
C MET A 14 -95.89 41.14 -77.39
N VAL A 15 -94.71 41.65 -77.04
CA VAL A 15 -93.94 42.56 -77.91
C VAL A 15 -93.33 41.82 -79.11
N ASP A 16 -92.85 40.59 -78.93
CA ASP A 16 -92.26 39.76 -80.00
C ASP A 16 -93.32 39.31 -81.02
N GLN A 17 -94.57 39.10 -80.60
CA GLN A 17 -95.69 38.72 -81.46
C GLN A 17 -96.47 39.92 -82.01
N ALA A 18 -96.09 41.14 -81.64
CA ALA A 18 -96.80 42.36 -82.01
C ALA A 18 -96.72 42.66 -83.51
N TYR A 19 -97.79 43.23 -84.08
CA TYR A 19 -97.81 43.61 -85.49
C TYR A 19 -96.89 44.80 -85.77
N GLY A 20 -95.89 44.63 -86.64
CA GLY A 20 -94.99 45.71 -87.06
C GLY A 20 -95.68 46.76 -87.95
N VAL A 21 -95.33 48.04 -87.76
CA VAL A 21 -95.82 49.16 -88.57
C VAL A 21 -94.89 49.38 -89.77
N PRO A 22 -95.37 49.31 -91.03
CA PRO A 22 -94.52 49.36 -92.23
C PRO A 22 -93.62 50.61 -92.32
N MET A 23 -92.38 50.44 -92.79
CA MET A 23 -91.36 51.50 -92.89
C MET A 23 -90.97 52.18 -91.56
N THR A 24 -91.25 51.55 -90.41
CA THR A 24 -90.82 52.00 -89.08
C THR A 24 -90.32 50.83 -88.25
N SER A 25 -89.54 51.12 -87.21
CA SER A 25 -89.12 50.11 -86.20
C SER A 25 -90.16 49.88 -85.10
N ASN A 26 -91.41 50.35 -85.29
CA ASN A 26 -92.45 50.33 -84.27
C ASN A 26 -93.36 49.12 -84.42
N CYS A 27 -93.86 48.58 -83.31
CA CYS A 27 -94.88 47.54 -83.27
C CYS A 27 -96.17 48.03 -82.57
N MET A 28 -97.30 47.43 -82.92
CA MET A 28 -98.62 47.73 -82.36
C MET A 28 -99.02 46.64 -81.36
N VAL A 29 -99.16 47.03 -80.10
CA VAL A 29 -99.54 46.14 -78.99
C VAL A 29 -100.91 46.52 -78.41
N PRO A 30 -101.71 45.55 -77.91
CA PRO A 30 -102.95 45.84 -77.20
C PRO A 30 -102.66 46.61 -75.90
N ARG A 31 -102.99 47.91 -75.88
CA ARG A 31 -102.66 48.82 -74.76
C ARG A 31 -103.14 48.32 -73.39
N ARG A 32 -104.34 47.73 -73.29
CA ARG A 32 -104.91 47.27 -72.01
C ARG A 32 -104.12 46.09 -71.45
N GLU A 33 -103.86 45.08 -72.27
CA GLU A 33 -103.12 43.88 -71.85
C GLU A 33 -101.69 44.22 -71.42
N VAL A 34 -101.00 45.13 -72.12
CA VAL A 34 -99.68 45.63 -71.70
C VAL A 34 -99.75 46.39 -70.38
N GLN A 35 -100.78 47.21 -70.16
CA GLN A 35 -100.97 47.94 -68.91
C GLN A 35 -101.25 46.99 -67.74
N ASP A 36 -102.08 45.97 -67.95
CA ASP A 36 -102.40 44.96 -66.94
C ASP A 36 -101.14 44.17 -66.53
N LEU A 37 -100.31 43.75 -67.50
CA LEU A 37 -99.04 43.07 -67.25
C LEU A 37 -98.02 43.98 -66.53
N LEU A 38 -97.94 45.25 -66.91
CA LEU A 38 -97.07 46.22 -66.22
C LEU A 38 -97.54 46.49 -64.79
N ASP A 39 -98.85 46.56 -64.55
CA ASP A 39 -99.40 46.75 -63.20
C ASP A 39 -99.21 45.50 -62.33
N GLU A 40 -99.29 44.29 -62.90
CA GLU A 40 -98.94 43.04 -62.23
C GLU A 40 -97.46 43.01 -61.83
N VAL A 41 -96.55 43.27 -62.78
CA VAL A 41 -95.10 43.35 -62.51
C VAL A 41 -94.80 44.44 -61.48
N ARG A 42 -95.43 45.62 -61.60
CA ARG A 42 -95.25 46.75 -60.67
C ARG A 42 -95.73 46.42 -59.25
N THR A 43 -96.74 45.57 -59.10
CA THR A 43 -97.28 45.16 -57.79
C THR A 43 -96.46 44.02 -57.19
N ALA A 44 -95.95 43.11 -58.03
CA ALA A 44 -95.16 41.97 -57.62
C ALA A 44 -93.73 42.37 -57.21
N ILE A 45 -92.97 43.09 -58.06
CA ILE A 45 -91.55 43.43 -57.83
C ILE A 45 -91.24 43.88 -56.39
N PRO A 46 -91.97 44.84 -55.79
CA PRO A 46 -91.66 45.29 -54.43
C PRO A 46 -91.75 44.18 -53.38
N VAL A 47 -92.74 43.28 -53.51
CA VAL A 47 -92.92 42.14 -52.59
C VAL A 47 -91.79 41.14 -52.76
N GLU A 48 -91.43 40.81 -54.00
CA GLU A 48 -90.30 39.90 -54.23
C GLU A 48 -88.93 40.49 -53.83
N MET A 49 -88.78 41.81 -53.87
CA MET A 49 -87.56 42.46 -53.35
C MET A 49 -87.53 42.47 -51.82
N ASP A 50 -88.66 42.63 -51.16
CA ASP A 50 -88.82 42.52 -49.70
C ASP A 50 -88.47 41.09 -49.24
N ASP A 51 -89.05 40.06 -49.88
CA ASP A 51 -88.72 38.66 -49.61
C ASP A 51 -87.22 38.36 -49.81
N ALA A 52 -86.60 38.94 -50.84
CA ALA A 52 -85.17 38.77 -51.09
C ALA A 52 -84.31 39.47 -50.03
N GLN A 53 -84.73 40.63 -49.56
CA GLN A 53 -84.08 41.36 -48.47
C GLN A 53 -84.19 40.57 -47.16
N ASP A 54 -85.35 40.02 -46.83
CA ASP A 54 -85.55 39.16 -45.65
C ASP A 54 -84.60 37.96 -45.65
N VAL A 55 -84.39 37.32 -46.81
CA VAL A 55 -83.43 36.20 -46.93
C VAL A 55 -81.99 36.67 -46.74
N LEU A 56 -81.62 37.85 -47.25
CA LEU A 56 -80.28 38.42 -47.07
C LEU A 56 -80.04 38.79 -45.60
N ASP A 57 -81.00 39.44 -44.94
CA ASP A 57 -80.92 39.78 -43.52
C ASP A 57 -80.87 38.52 -42.65
N HIS A 58 -81.64 37.49 -42.99
CA HIS A 58 -81.59 36.21 -42.31
C HIS A 58 -80.22 35.53 -42.49
N ARG A 59 -79.66 35.55 -43.70
CA ARG A 59 -78.31 35.03 -43.97
C ARG A 59 -77.26 35.77 -43.17
N ASP A 60 -77.32 37.10 -43.14
CA ASP A 60 -76.35 37.92 -42.43
C ASP A 60 -76.46 37.67 -40.91
N GLY A 61 -77.67 37.47 -40.39
CA GLY A 61 -77.89 37.02 -39.01
C GLY A 61 -77.32 35.63 -38.71
N ILE A 62 -77.46 34.67 -39.63
CA ILE A 62 -76.85 33.33 -39.48
C ILE A 62 -75.32 33.43 -39.47
N ILE A 63 -74.74 34.21 -40.38
CA ILE A 63 -73.28 34.38 -40.47
C ILE A 63 -72.76 35.01 -39.19
N ALA A 64 -73.39 36.10 -38.71
CA ALA A 64 -72.98 36.76 -37.47
C ALA A 64 -73.04 35.80 -36.26
N ASN A 65 -74.13 35.03 -36.12
CA ASN A 65 -74.24 34.05 -35.05
C ASN A 65 -73.18 32.95 -35.15
N ALA A 66 -72.92 32.44 -36.35
CA ALA A 66 -71.91 31.41 -36.57
C ALA A 66 -70.49 31.93 -36.30
N GLU A 67 -70.21 33.18 -36.66
CA GLU A 67 -68.95 33.85 -36.34
C GLU A 67 -68.78 34.01 -34.82
N ASP A 68 -69.80 34.49 -34.11
CA ASP A 68 -69.79 34.64 -32.65
C ASP A 68 -69.62 33.29 -31.92
N GLU A 69 -70.28 32.23 -32.40
CA GLU A 69 -70.14 30.88 -31.88
C GLU A 69 -68.73 30.32 -32.12
N ALA A 70 -68.18 30.49 -33.33
CA ALA A 70 -66.84 30.04 -33.67
C ALA A 70 -65.78 30.78 -32.82
N ASP A 71 -65.92 32.08 -32.65
CA ASP A 71 -65.07 32.91 -31.81
C ASP A 71 -65.11 32.44 -30.35
N THR A 72 -66.30 32.17 -29.84
CA THR A 72 -66.47 31.67 -28.46
C THR A 72 -65.82 30.29 -28.31
N LEU A 73 -66.02 29.40 -29.27
CA LEU A 73 -65.41 28.07 -29.27
C LEU A 73 -63.87 28.14 -29.27
N VAL A 74 -63.28 29.01 -30.11
CA VAL A 74 -61.83 29.19 -30.16
C VAL A 74 -61.30 29.73 -28.83
N ARG A 75 -61.95 30.76 -28.26
CA ARG A 75 -61.55 31.34 -26.97
C ARG A 75 -61.60 30.29 -25.85
N ASP A 76 -62.66 29.49 -25.79
CA ASP A 76 -62.81 28.43 -24.79
C ASP A 76 -61.76 27.32 -24.97
N ALA A 77 -61.50 26.92 -26.21
CA ALA A 77 -60.47 25.92 -26.53
C ALA A 77 -59.06 26.42 -26.17
N GLU A 78 -58.75 27.69 -26.44
CA GLU A 78 -57.49 28.31 -26.05
C GLU A 78 -57.34 28.40 -24.53
N ALA A 79 -58.39 28.82 -23.82
CA ALA A 79 -58.39 28.86 -22.36
C ALA A 79 -58.23 27.46 -21.75
N GLN A 80 -58.86 26.45 -22.33
CA GLN A 80 -58.70 25.06 -21.90
C GLN A 80 -57.28 24.55 -22.16
N ARG A 81 -56.72 24.82 -23.36
CA ARG A 81 -55.33 24.49 -23.70
C ARG A 81 -54.36 25.07 -22.68
N ASP A 82 -54.52 26.35 -22.35
CA ASP A 82 -53.60 27.03 -21.43
C ASP A 82 -53.65 26.43 -20.03
N ARG A 83 -54.84 26.10 -19.52
CA ARG A 83 -54.99 25.38 -18.24
C ARG A 83 -54.29 24.02 -18.25
N ILE A 84 -54.46 23.23 -19.33
CA ILE A 84 -53.81 21.92 -19.44
C ILE A 84 -52.29 22.07 -19.47
N LEU A 85 -51.76 23.06 -20.21
CA LEU A 85 -50.33 23.31 -20.29
C LEU A 85 -49.75 23.78 -18.94
N GLU A 86 -50.45 24.64 -18.22
CA GLU A 86 -50.04 25.07 -16.87
C GLU A 86 -50.02 23.89 -15.88
N GLU A 87 -51.06 23.06 -15.89
CA GLU A 87 -51.11 21.87 -15.04
C GLU A 87 -50.01 20.87 -15.38
N ALA A 88 -49.81 20.58 -16.67
CA ALA A 88 -48.76 19.66 -17.13
C ALA A 88 -47.36 20.18 -16.78
N ARG A 89 -47.11 21.50 -16.91
CA ARG A 89 -45.84 22.12 -16.50
C ARG A 89 -45.61 21.96 -14.99
N ARG A 90 -46.61 22.29 -14.17
CA ARG A 90 -46.51 22.13 -12.72
C ARG A 90 -46.23 20.67 -12.32
N GLN A 91 -46.93 19.72 -12.92
CA GLN A 91 -46.69 18.29 -12.67
C GLN A 91 -45.29 17.85 -13.09
N ALA A 92 -44.78 18.36 -14.21
CA ALA A 92 -43.42 18.08 -14.66
C ALA A 92 -42.39 18.66 -13.69
N ASP A 93 -42.57 19.91 -13.23
CA ASP A 93 -41.68 20.55 -12.26
C ASP A 93 -41.66 19.80 -10.93
N GLU A 94 -42.83 19.38 -10.43
CA GLU A 94 -42.94 18.52 -9.24
C GLU A 94 -42.18 17.20 -9.42
N MET A 95 -42.36 16.53 -10.57
CA MET A 95 -41.67 15.27 -10.87
C MET A 95 -40.15 15.43 -10.92
N VAL A 96 -39.65 16.52 -11.51
CA VAL A 96 -38.21 16.81 -11.58
C VAL A 96 -37.66 17.04 -10.18
N ASN A 97 -38.32 17.84 -9.35
CA ASN A 97 -37.89 18.09 -7.97
C ASN A 97 -37.86 16.80 -7.14
N ASP A 98 -38.91 15.97 -7.25
CA ASP A 98 -38.99 14.65 -6.60
C ASP A 98 -37.84 13.74 -7.04
N ALA A 99 -37.53 13.73 -8.34
CA ALA A 99 -36.45 12.92 -8.89
C ALA A 99 -35.07 13.41 -8.41
N GLU A 100 -34.86 14.72 -8.37
CA GLU A 100 -33.64 15.35 -7.85
C GLU A 100 -33.43 15.03 -6.37
N GLU A 101 -34.47 15.14 -5.53
CA GLU A 101 -34.39 14.80 -4.10
C GLU A 101 -34.04 13.31 -3.88
N ARG A 102 -34.67 12.42 -4.64
CA ARG A 102 -34.36 10.97 -4.60
C ARG A 102 -32.93 10.68 -5.09
N ALA A 103 -32.47 11.37 -6.12
CA ALA A 103 -31.10 11.24 -6.61
C ALA A 103 -30.10 11.70 -5.54
N HIS A 104 -30.31 12.88 -4.96
CA HIS A 104 -29.45 13.42 -3.90
C HIS A 104 -29.41 12.52 -2.67
N SER A 105 -30.55 12.04 -2.19
CA SER A 105 -30.59 11.11 -1.05
C SER A 105 -29.92 9.77 -1.35
N THR A 106 -30.02 9.28 -2.59
CA THR A 106 -29.33 8.05 -3.02
C THR A 106 -27.81 8.24 -3.04
N VAL A 107 -27.32 9.36 -3.59
CA VAL A 107 -25.90 9.69 -3.61
C VAL A 107 -25.37 9.85 -2.19
N ALA A 108 -26.03 10.65 -1.34
CA ALA A 108 -25.62 10.86 0.05
C ALA A 108 -25.57 9.54 0.85
N ARG A 109 -26.54 8.64 0.63
CA ARG A 109 -26.52 7.30 1.25
C ARG A 109 -25.34 6.48 0.75
N ALA A 110 -25.07 6.48 -0.56
CA ALA A 110 -23.95 5.75 -1.14
C ALA A 110 -22.60 6.28 -0.64
N GLU A 111 -22.44 7.60 -0.52
CA GLU A 111 -21.25 8.24 0.04
C GLU A 111 -21.04 7.82 1.51
N SER A 112 -22.07 7.91 2.35
CA SER A 112 -21.97 7.47 3.74
C SER A 112 -21.68 5.98 3.89
N GLU A 113 -22.19 5.15 2.97
CA GLU A 113 -21.92 3.71 2.96
C GLU A 113 -20.48 3.41 2.54
N ALA A 114 -19.96 4.12 1.53
CA ALA A 114 -18.58 4.02 1.10
C ALA A 114 -17.60 4.43 2.21
N ASP A 115 -17.87 5.54 2.91
CA ASP A 115 -17.04 6.00 4.03
C ASP A 115 -17.00 4.97 5.17
N ARG A 116 -18.14 4.36 5.49
CA ARG A 116 -18.21 3.28 6.49
C ARG A 116 -17.39 2.08 6.05
N LEU A 117 -17.56 1.61 4.82
CA LEU A 117 -16.82 0.46 4.29
C LEU A 117 -15.31 0.71 4.34
N VAL A 118 -14.84 1.91 3.94
CA VAL A 118 -13.42 2.26 3.99
C VAL A 118 -12.92 2.31 5.43
N SER A 119 -13.70 2.87 6.36
CA SER A 119 -13.35 2.92 7.77
C SER A 119 -13.24 1.52 8.39
N ASP A 120 -14.25 0.67 8.15
CA ASP A 120 -14.29 -0.70 8.65
C ASP A 120 -13.14 -1.52 8.08
N ALA A 121 -12.90 -1.43 6.77
CA ALA A 121 -11.79 -2.11 6.11
C ALA A 121 -10.45 -1.68 6.72
N ARG A 122 -10.22 -0.36 6.92
CA ARG A 122 -8.98 0.13 7.55
C ARG A 122 -8.79 -0.44 8.95
N ALA A 123 -9.84 -0.47 9.77
CA ALA A 123 -9.77 -1.03 11.11
C ALA A 123 -9.45 -2.54 11.10
N GLU A 124 -10.05 -3.30 10.19
CA GLU A 124 -9.74 -4.73 10.02
C GLU A 124 -8.31 -4.97 9.53
N TYR A 125 -7.83 -4.15 8.59
CA TYR A 125 -6.45 -4.21 8.12
C TYR A 125 -5.46 -3.92 9.26
N GLU A 126 -5.66 -2.85 10.02
CA GLU A 126 -4.82 -2.50 11.17
C GLU A 126 -4.81 -3.61 12.21
N GLN A 127 -5.97 -4.18 12.53
CA GLN A 127 -6.07 -5.31 13.46
C GLN A 127 -5.30 -6.53 12.95
N THR A 128 -5.43 -6.85 11.66
CA THR A 128 -4.78 -8.02 11.05
C THR A 128 -3.26 -7.85 11.04
N ILE A 129 -2.77 -6.67 10.67
CA ILE A 129 -1.34 -6.35 10.69
C ILE A 129 -0.80 -6.40 12.12
N SER A 130 -1.46 -5.76 13.08
CA SER A 130 -1.04 -5.76 14.48
C SER A 130 -0.94 -7.19 15.05
N ARG A 131 -1.90 -8.05 14.72
CA ARG A 131 -1.85 -9.47 15.10
C ARG A 131 -0.68 -10.20 14.45
N ALA A 132 -0.44 -9.98 13.16
CA ALA A 132 0.66 -10.60 12.44
C ALA A 132 2.02 -10.14 12.96
N GLU A 133 2.19 -8.86 13.27
CA GLU A 133 3.41 -8.29 13.86
C GLU A 133 3.67 -8.89 15.25
N SER A 134 2.64 -8.93 16.10
CA SER A 134 2.75 -9.53 17.44
C SER A 134 3.13 -11.01 17.37
N GLU A 135 2.58 -11.75 16.40
CA GLU A 135 2.90 -13.16 16.21
C GLU A 135 4.31 -13.36 15.63
N ALA A 136 4.72 -12.52 14.68
CA ALA A 136 6.08 -12.54 14.12
C ALA A 136 7.12 -12.26 15.21
N GLU A 137 6.88 -11.28 16.09
CA GLU A 137 7.77 -10.96 17.22
C GLU A 137 7.87 -12.14 18.19
N ARG A 138 6.75 -12.81 18.49
CA ARG A 138 6.74 -14.03 19.32
C ARG A 138 7.55 -15.16 18.68
N LEU A 139 7.38 -15.40 17.38
CA LEU A 139 8.13 -16.44 16.68
C LEU A 139 9.63 -16.14 16.63
N VAL A 140 10.02 -14.90 16.41
CA VAL A 140 11.43 -14.48 16.46
C VAL A 140 12.00 -14.68 17.86
N THR A 141 11.28 -14.25 18.89
CA THR A 141 11.70 -14.39 20.28
C THR A 141 11.85 -15.87 20.65
N ALA A 142 10.83 -16.70 20.39
CA ALA A 142 10.88 -18.13 20.64
C ALA A 142 11.98 -18.84 19.84
N GLY A 143 12.20 -18.41 18.60
CA GLY A 143 13.28 -18.90 17.74
C GLY A 143 14.67 -18.60 18.32
N ASN A 144 14.88 -17.37 18.79
CA ASN A 144 16.13 -16.96 19.44
C ASN A 144 16.36 -17.72 20.75
N GLU A 145 15.33 -17.85 21.59
CA GLU A 145 15.44 -18.64 22.83
C GLU A 145 15.73 -20.12 22.57
N SER A 146 15.16 -20.69 21.52
CA SER A 146 15.48 -22.06 21.11
C SER A 146 16.90 -22.16 20.58
N TYR A 147 17.35 -21.19 19.78
CA TYR A 147 18.71 -21.13 19.25
C TYR A 147 19.73 -21.05 20.39
N ASP A 148 19.54 -20.13 21.34
CA ASP A 148 20.41 -19.95 22.49
C ASP A 148 20.48 -21.22 23.35
N ARG A 149 19.35 -21.90 23.56
CA ARG A 149 19.33 -23.19 24.26
C ARG A 149 20.17 -24.25 23.53
N SER A 150 19.94 -24.44 22.23
CA SER A 150 20.69 -25.43 21.45
C SER A 150 22.19 -25.13 21.38
N VAL A 151 22.58 -23.85 21.29
CA VAL A 151 23.99 -23.44 21.33
C VAL A 151 24.60 -23.75 22.70
N ASN A 152 23.93 -23.39 23.79
CA ASN A 152 24.42 -23.65 25.13
C ASN A 152 24.53 -25.15 25.43
N GLU A 153 23.54 -25.94 25.04
CA GLU A 153 23.57 -27.40 25.14
C GLU A 153 24.71 -28.00 24.31
N GLY A 154 24.90 -27.50 23.08
CA GLY A 154 26.00 -27.94 22.21
C GLY A 154 27.38 -27.63 22.78
N ILE A 155 27.58 -26.43 23.35
CA ILE A 155 28.84 -26.05 24.01
C ILE A 155 29.08 -26.93 25.25
N ALA A 156 28.05 -27.15 26.07
CA ALA A 156 28.16 -27.99 27.26
C ALA A 156 28.53 -29.44 26.90
N GLU A 157 27.89 -29.99 25.86
CA GLU A 157 28.18 -31.34 25.38
C GLU A 157 29.57 -31.43 24.74
N GLN A 158 29.98 -30.44 23.95
CA GLN A 158 31.33 -30.36 23.41
C GLN A 158 32.37 -30.35 24.54
N GLN A 159 32.17 -29.54 25.59
CA GLN A 159 33.06 -29.49 26.75
C GLN A 159 33.13 -30.85 27.46
N ARG A 160 31.99 -31.53 27.62
CA ARG A 160 31.92 -32.88 28.19
C ARG A 160 32.73 -33.88 27.35
N LEU A 161 32.52 -33.92 26.04
CA LEU A 161 33.24 -34.81 25.12
C LEU A 161 34.74 -34.53 25.07
N VAL A 162 35.15 -33.26 25.10
CA VAL A 162 36.57 -32.88 25.16
C VAL A 162 37.18 -33.34 26.49
N GLY A 163 36.53 -33.11 27.62
CA GLY A 163 37.02 -33.54 28.94
C GLY A 163 37.07 -35.08 29.09
N GLU A 164 36.14 -35.80 28.48
CA GLU A 164 36.13 -37.27 28.49
C GLU A 164 37.09 -37.91 27.48
N SER A 165 37.65 -37.13 26.55
CA SER A 165 38.58 -37.62 25.54
C SER A 165 39.85 -38.20 26.19
N GLU A 166 40.26 -39.39 25.75
CA GLU A 166 41.50 -40.03 26.20
C GLU A 166 42.71 -39.11 26.04
N VAL A 167 42.73 -38.29 24.98
CA VAL A 167 43.82 -37.35 24.73
C VAL A 167 43.92 -36.29 25.82
N VAL A 168 42.79 -35.72 26.29
CA VAL A 168 42.79 -34.73 27.38
C VAL A 168 43.18 -35.39 28.69
N ARG A 169 42.63 -36.57 28.98
CA ARG A 169 42.98 -37.34 30.18
C ARG A 169 44.48 -37.66 30.25
N VAL A 170 45.06 -38.13 29.13
CA VAL A 170 46.50 -38.43 29.03
C VAL A 170 47.33 -37.15 29.13
N ALA A 171 46.91 -36.06 28.49
CA ALA A 171 47.60 -34.78 28.57
C ALA A 171 47.61 -34.22 30.01
N GLU A 172 46.50 -34.32 30.74
CA GLU A 172 46.40 -33.91 32.15
C GLU A 172 47.28 -34.76 33.07
N GLU A 173 47.31 -36.08 32.84
CA GLU A 173 48.16 -37.00 33.59
C GLU A 173 49.65 -36.70 33.35
N GLU A 174 50.04 -36.44 32.09
CA GLU A 174 51.41 -36.06 31.73
C GLU A 174 51.80 -34.70 32.31
N ALA A 175 50.91 -33.69 32.22
CA ALA A 175 51.13 -32.38 32.81
C ALA A 175 51.35 -32.48 34.33
N ARG A 176 50.54 -33.28 35.03
CA ARG A 176 50.71 -33.54 36.46
C ARG A 176 52.04 -34.22 36.75
N ARG A 177 52.42 -35.23 35.95
CA ARG A 177 53.69 -35.95 36.09
C ARG A 177 54.89 -35.02 35.91
N ILE A 178 54.86 -34.12 34.93
CA ILE A 178 55.92 -33.12 34.69
C ILE A 178 56.05 -32.19 35.90
N VAL A 179 54.94 -31.67 36.42
CA VAL A 179 54.93 -30.78 37.60
C VAL A 179 55.47 -31.49 38.84
N GLU A 180 55.04 -32.72 39.10
CA GLU A 180 55.54 -33.52 40.22
C GLU A 180 57.03 -33.85 40.08
N SER A 181 57.49 -34.23 38.88
CA SER A 181 58.91 -34.47 38.61
C SER A 181 59.74 -33.20 38.84
N ALA A 182 59.26 -32.05 38.36
CA ALA A 182 59.94 -30.77 38.54
C ALA A 182 60.05 -30.38 40.02
N HIS A 183 59.00 -30.61 40.81
CA HIS A 183 59.04 -30.40 42.26
C HIS A 183 60.02 -31.35 42.95
N SER A 184 59.97 -32.64 42.63
CA SER A 184 60.89 -33.64 43.19
C SER A 184 62.35 -33.35 42.84
N ASP A 185 62.64 -32.98 41.60
CA ASP A 185 63.98 -32.58 41.16
C ASP A 185 64.44 -31.30 41.85
N SER A 186 63.55 -30.33 42.05
CA SER A 186 63.86 -29.12 42.81
C SER A 186 64.24 -29.43 44.26
N ASP A 187 63.50 -30.32 44.93
CA ASP A 187 63.78 -30.74 46.30
C ASP A 187 65.02 -31.62 46.40
N ARG A 188 65.30 -32.43 45.37
CA ARG A 188 66.55 -33.19 45.26
C ARG A 188 67.74 -32.24 45.10
N LEU A 189 67.66 -31.28 44.18
CA LEU A 189 68.71 -30.29 43.94
C LEU A 189 69.02 -29.48 45.20
N ARG A 190 67.97 -29.06 45.95
CA ARG A 190 68.15 -28.40 47.25
C ARG A 190 68.94 -29.27 48.23
N ARG A 191 68.56 -30.53 48.40
CA ARG A 191 69.27 -31.46 49.31
C ARG A 191 70.70 -31.74 48.85
N GLU A 192 70.93 -31.90 47.55
CA GLU A 192 72.28 -32.07 46.99
C GLU A 192 73.14 -30.82 47.22
N CYS A 193 72.57 -29.61 47.05
CA CYS A 193 73.24 -28.36 47.41
C CYS A 193 73.55 -28.29 48.91
N ASP A 194 72.60 -28.64 49.79
CA ASP A 194 72.80 -28.64 51.24
C ASP A 194 73.93 -29.60 51.64
N HIS A 195 73.94 -30.83 51.11
CA HIS A 195 75.01 -31.81 51.34
C HIS A 195 76.36 -31.36 50.77
N TYR A 196 76.38 -30.73 49.60
CA TYR A 196 77.60 -30.20 49.02
C TYR A 196 78.17 -29.07 49.88
N VAL A 197 77.32 -28.16 50.38
CA VAL A 197 77.71 -27.09 51.30
C VAL A 197 78.27 -27.69 52.60
N ASP A 198 77.57 -28.64 53.21
CA ASP A 198 78.00 -29.29 54.46
C ASP A 198 79.35 -30.01 54.30
N SER A 199 79.50 -30.84 53.27
CA SER A 199 80.76 -31.53 53.00
C SER A 199 81.92 -30.59 52.68
N THR A 200 81.66 -29.50 51.93
CA THR A 200 82.67 -28.46 51.65
C THR A 200 83.08 -27.74 52.93
N LEU A 201 82.12 -27.41 53.80
CA LEU A 201 82.39 -26.81 55.10
C LEU A 201 83.17 -27.76 56.02
N ALA A 202 82.84 -29.04 56.04
CA ALA A 202 83.56 -30.05 56.81
C ALA A 202 85.00 -30.25 56.31
N GLN A 203 85.23 -30.28 55.00
CA GLN A 203 86.59 -30.33 54.42
C GLN A 203 87.39 -29.06 54.74
N PHE A 204 86.72 -27.90 54.76
CA PHE A 204 87.33 -26.64 55.14
C PHE A 204 87.69 -26.63 56.64
N GLU A 205 86.82 -27.17 57.51
CA GLU A 205 87.08 -27.37 58.93
C GLU A 205 88.25 -28.31 59.18
N GLU A 206 88.31 -29.45 58.48
CA GLU A 206 89.43 -30.39 58.58
C GLU A 206 90.73 -29.75 58.12
N SER A 207 90.70 -29.01 57.01
CA SER A 207 91.85 -28.28 56.48
C SER A 207 92.35 -27.24 57.48
N LEU A 208 91.46 -26.41 58.04
CA LEU A 208 91.79 -25.43 59.07
C LEU A 208 92.31 -26.09 60.36
N THR A 209 91.73 -27.20 60.77
CA THR A 209 92.19 -27.97 61.93
C THR A 209 93.58 -28.57 61.68
N GLY A 210 93.81 -29.08 60.47
CA GLY A 210 95.11 -29.53 60.00
C GLY A 210 96.14 -28.40 60.02
N THR A 211 95.80 -27.23 59.47
CA THR A 211 96.64 -26.03 59.52
C THR A 211 96.89 -25.59 60.97
N LEU A 212 95.89 -25.57 61.84
CA LEU A 212 96.03 -25.26 63.27
C LEU A 212 96.94 -26.25 64.00
N ARG A 213 96.86 -27.55 63.68
CA ARG A 213 97.76 -28.58 64.22
C ARG A 213 99.19 -28.38 63.71
N THR A 214 99.38 -28.07 62.44
CA THR A 214 100.70 -27.73 61.87
C THR A 214 101.26 -26.47 62.53
N VAL A 215 100.50 -25.39 62.64
CA VAL A 215 100.89 -24.16 63.35
C VAL A 215 101.19 -24.43 64.82
N SER A 216 100.43 -25.30 65.49
CA SER A 216 100.68 -25.70 66.88
C SER A 216 101.95 -26.54 67.02
N ARG A 217 102.22 -27.45 66.06
CA ARG A 217 103.45 -28.23 65.98
C ARG A 217 104.65 -27.35 65.67
N ASP A 218 104.55 -26.42 64.73
CA ASP A 218 105.59 -25.44 64.40
C ASP A 218 105.84 -24.49 65.57
N ARG A 219 104.79 -24.02 66.26
CA ARG A 219 104.94 -23.28 67.53
C ARG A 219 105.62 -24.13 68.60
N SER A 220 105.28 -25.42 68.71
CA SER A 220 105.87 -26.31 69.70
C SER A 220 107.31 -26.72 69.35
N ALA A 221 107.65 -26.81 68.07
CA ALA A 221 108.99 -27.05 67.53
C ALA A 221 109.88 -25.80 67.60
N LEU A 222 109.30 -24.60 67.43
CA LEU A 222 109.96 -23.33 67.77
C LEU A 222 110.20 -23.20 69.28
N ARG A 223 109.42 -23.92 70.12
CA ARG A 223 109.59 -23.96 71.58
C ARG A 223 110.54 -25.07 72.06
N LYS A 224 110.90 -26.04 71.21
CA LYS A 224 111.86 -27.12 71.47
C LYS A 224 112.68 -27.38 70.21
N GLY A 225 113.84 -26.73 70.11
CA GLY A 225 114.56 -26.53 68.87
C GLY A 225 115.08 -27.77 68.13
N ALA A 226 115.41 -27.48 66.86
CA ALA A 226 116.30 -28.14 65.91
C ALA A 226 115.80 -29.36 65.11
N GLY A 227 115.93 -29.27 63.77
CA GLY A 227 116.31 -30.42 62.94
C GLY A 227 115.52 -30.63 61.64
N VAL A 228 116.18 -30.41 60.51
CA VAL A 228 115.72 -30.50 59.10
C VAL A 228 115.98 -31.89 58.49
N SER A 229 115.16 -32.28 57.48
CA SER A 229 115.48 -33.02 56.22
C SER A 229 114.28 -33.91 55.83
N GLY A 230 113.94 -34.26 54.58
CA GLY A 230 114.42 -34.08 53.20
C GLY A 230 113.60 -35.09 52.35
N VAL A 231 112.88 -34.67 51.29
CA VAL A 231 113.18 -34.85 49.85
C VAL A 231 112.76 -36.19 49.17
N ARG A 232 112.11 -36.06 47.97
CA ARG A 232 111.94 -36.98 46.79
C ARG A 232 110.82 -38.06 46.82
N HIS A 233 110.19 -38.54 45.73
CA HIS A 233 110.12 -38.21 44.28
C HIS A 233 109.12 -39.19 43.59
N GLY A 234 108.48 -38.75 42.50
CA GLY A 234 107.98 -39.58 41.39
C GLY A 234 106.52 -40.05 41.46
N ASP A 235 105.85 -40.41 40.37
CA ASP A 235 105.89 -40.06 38.94
C ASP A 235 104.70 -40.80 38.28
N SER A 236 104.37 -40.45 37.03
CA SER A 236 103.53 -41.20 36.05
C SER A 236 102.00 -41.16 36.19
N ALA A 237 101.16 -41.26 35.14
CA ALA A 237 101.24 -41.03 33.68
C ALA A 237 99.85 -41.39 33.07
N GLY A 238 99.47 -40.71 31.96
CA GLY A 238 98.61 -41.24 30.87
C GLY A 238 97.08 -41.02 30.99
N ARG A 239 96.47 -40.17 30.13
CA ARG A 239 95.85 -40.46 28.79
C ARG A 239 94.42 -41.03 28.92
N ASP A 240 93.39 -40.69 28.15
CA ASP A 240 93.28 -40.08 26.83
C ASP A 240 91.83 -39.63 26.53
N SER A 241 91.69 -38.65 25.61
CA SER A 241 90.57 -38.38 24.68
C SER A 241 89.11 -38.18 25.15
N ALA A 242 88.57 -36.98 24.90
CA ALA A 242 87.14 -36.78 24.60
C ALA A 242 86.97 -35.83 23.38
N ARG A 243 86.24 -36.33 22.39
CA ARG A 243 85.93 -35.71 21.09
C ARG A 243 84.57 -35.00 21.14
N ARG A 244 84.50 -33.96 20.32
CA ARG A 244 83.36 -33.50 19.49
C ARG A 244 82.20 -32.77 20.18
N GLU A 245 82.26 -31.46 19.96
CA GLU A 245 81.13 -30.53 19.81
C GLU A 245 80.25 -30.89 18.59
N SER A 246 78.94 -30.68 18.72
CA SER A 246 77.99 -30.27 17.66
C SER A 246 76.62 -30.05 18.34
N ARG A 247 76.20 -28.80 18.61
CA ARG A 247 75.50 -27.86 17.72
C ARG A 247 74.02 -28.23 17.49
N GLY A 248 73.12 -27.31 17.84
CA GLY A 248 71.84 -27.16 17.16
C GLY A 248 70.65 -26.79 18.04
N GLU A 249 70.61 -25.56 18.55
CA GLU A 249 69.35 -24.90 18.90
C GLU A 249 68.63 -24.49 17.60
N TYR A 250 67.37 -24.90 17.45
CA TYR A 250 66.43 -24.24 16.54
C TYR A 250 65.16 -23.86 17.29
N ARG A 251 64.70 -22.68 16.91
CA ARG A 251 63.90 -21.70 17.62
C ARG A 251 62.46 -21.78 17.10
N ASP A 252 61.51 -21.72 18.03
CA ASP A 252 60.10 -21.43 17.78
C ASP A 252 59.90 -20.14 16.99
N ASP A 253 58.97 -20.16 16.04
CA ASP A 253 57.97 -19.11 15.85
C ASP A 253 57.04 -19.47 14.67
N TYR A 254 55.78 -19.85 14.97
CA TYR A 254 54.65 -19.60 14.08
C TYR A 254 53.47 -19.09 14.91
N ARG A 255 53.21 -17.79 14.75
CA ARG A 255 52.03 -17.07 15.23
C ARG A 255 51.15 -16.85 14.01
N GLU A 256 49.97 -17.47 13.98
CA GLU A 256 49.03 -17.32 12.86
C GLU A 256 47.82 -16.49 13.32
N ASP A 257 47.67 -15.34 12.68
CA ASP A 257 46.56 -14.40 12.79
C ASP A 257 45.31 -14.97 12.11
N TYR A 258 44.17 -14.93 12.79
CA TYR A 258 42.86 -14.89 12.13
C TYR A 258 42.08 -13.68 12.65
N ARG A 259 41.99 -12.64 11.81
CA ARG A 259 40.97 -11.58 11.90
C ARG A 259 39.74 -12.06 11.14
N GLU A 260 38.62 -12.13 11.84
CA GLU A 260 37.31 -12.43 11.26
C GLU A 260 36.56 -11.10 11.09
N ASP A 261 36.45 -10.64 9.84
CA ASP A 261 35.65 -9.48 9.47
C ASP A 261 34.16 -9.85 9.55
N ARG A 262 33.44 -9.18 10.46
CA ARG A 262 31.98 -9.17 10.51
C ARG A 262 31.42 -8.12 9.55
N ARG A 263 30.43 -8.58 8.79
CA ARG A 263 29.13 -7.94 8.47
C ARG A 263 29.12 -6.50 7.96
N ASP A 264 28.69 -6.35 6.70
CA ASP A 264 27.63 -5.45 6.21
C ASP A 264 27.45 -5.76 4.71
N GLY A 265 26.29 -5.84 4.07
CA GLY A 265 24.89 -5.68 4.42
C GLY A 265 24.09 -5.93 3.11
N TYR A 266 22.99 -6.65 3.19
CA TYR A 266 21.97 -6.71 2.14
C TYR A 266 20.62 -6.44 2.80
N ARG A 267 20.03 -5.29 2.49
CA ARG A 267 18.59 -5.07 2.59
C ARG A 267 18.17 -4.14 1.45
N ASP A 268 17.20 -4.65 0.70
CA ASP A 268 16.33 -4.00 -0.28
C ASP A 268 15.70 -2.70 0.23
#